data_AF-A0A1X9ZBF1-F1
#
_entry.id   AF-A0A1X9ZBF1-F1
#
_cell.length_a   1.000
_cell.length_b   1.000
_cell.length_c   1.000
_cell.angle_alpha   90.00
_cell.angle_beta   90.00
_cell.angle_gamma   90.00
#
_symmetry.space_group_name_H-M   'P 1'
#
loop_
_entity.id
_entity.type
_entity.pdbx_description
1 polymer ?
#
loop_
_entity_poly.entity_id
_entity_poly.type
_entity_poly.pdbx_seq_one_letter_code
_entity_poly.pdbx_strand_id
1 'polypeptide(L)'
;MKKYLFILLVFMVSSASAQITKFTIKGVVANTDSIKYAYLTTISQQVPISNEKIFMVTPVVDGKFEFSGTFDLEGKDYQYASVFVEERGNISKEEALSKFRNLIWVTGRRRNARLLVLENLTLSIDEYGKTKESKVIDGGILTKQDDEYKMAIRAGGRQLISFIKKYPDSPISYYCVKETTSLFDAAHRDRFISLWGSPSELFNELSPKLKNSKRGIELKESIDAKAKL
;
A
#
# COMPACT_ATOMS: atom_id res chain seq x y z
N MET A 1 -25.45 16.02 -42.12
CA MET A 1 -24.57 14.93 -41.63
C MET A 1 -23.16 15.39 -41.23
N LYS A 2 -22.94 16.67 -40.84
CA LYS A 2 -21.60 17.16 -40.40
C LYS A 2 -21.47 17.41 -38.88
N LYS A 3 -22.59 17.39 -38.13
CA LYS A 3 -22.60 17.67 -36.68
C LYS A 3 -22.44 16.44 -35.77
N TYR A 4 -22.62 15.23 -36.31
CA TYR A 4 -22.46 13.98 -35.53
C TYR A 4 -21.02 13.46 -35.50
N LEU A 5 -20.16 13.93 -36.41
CA LEU A 5 -18.74 13.52 -36.44
C LEU A 5 -17.93 14.11 -35.27
N PHE A 6 -18.36 15.27 -34.75
CA PHE A 6 -17.67 15.96 -33.65
C PHE A 6 -17.91 15.27 -32.29
N ILE A 7 -19.07 14.63 -32.12
CA ILE A 7 -19.40 13.89 -30.88
C ILE A 7 -18.59 12.58 -30.79
N LEU A 8 -18.33 11.91 -31.93
CA LEU A 8 -17.53 10.68 -31.94
C LEU A 8 -16.05 10.93 -31.61
N LEU A 9 -15.52 12.11 -31.96
CA LEU A 9 -14.13 12.48 -31.69
C LEU A 9 -13.87 12.86 -30.23
N VAL A 10 -14.89 13.37 -29.51
CA VAL A 10 -14.80 13.67 -28.08
C VAL A 10 -14.82 12.40 -27.22
N PHE A 11 -15.46 11.32 -27.69
CA PHE A 11 -15.52 10.05 -26.96
C PHE A 11 -14.22 9.23 -26.96
N MET A 12 -13.30 9.44 -27.91
CA MET A 12 -12.01 8.71 -27.93
C MET A 12 -10.95 9.28 -26.99
N VAL A 13 -11.09 10.53 -26.53
CA VAL A 13 -10.13 11.16 -25.60
C VAL A 13 -10.39 10.71 -24.14
N SER A 14 -11.53 10.05 -23.89
CA SER A 14 -11.85 9.41 -22.61
C SER A 14 -11.22 8.03 -22.44
N SER A 15 -10.25 7.66 -23.29
CA SER A 15 -9.46 6.45 -23.10
C SER A 15 -8.80 6.54 -21.72
N ALA A 16 -9.39 5.84 -20.75
CA ALA A 16 -8.91 5.76 -19.38
C ALA A 16 -7.40 5.54 -19.45
N SER A 17 -6.64 6.54 -18.98
CA SER A 17 -5.19 6.41 -18.90
C SER A 17 -4.92 5.37 -17.82
N ALA A 18 -4.85 4.11 -18.22
CA ALA A 18 -4.42 3.00 -17.39
C ALA A 18 -3.05 3.40 -16.83
N GLN A 19 -2.99 3.71 -15.54
CA GLN A 19 -1.77 4.14 -14.90
C GLN A 19 -0.95 2.89 -14.60
N ILE A 20 -0.09 2.52 -15.54
CA ILE A 20 0.79 1.35 -15.39
C ILE A 20 1.99 1.72 -14.52
N THR A 21 2.23 0.97 -13.46
CA THR A 21 3.47 1.02 -12.69
C THR A 21 4.42 -0.09 -13.14
N LYS A 22 5.72 0.21 -13.21
CA LYS A 22 6.79 -0.79 -13.37
C LYS A 22 7.43 -1.01 -12.00
N PHE A 23 7.68 -2.26 -11.63
CA PHE A 23 8.29 -2.58 -10.36
C PHE A 23 9.45 -3.57 -10.51
N THR A 24 10.39 -3.50 -9.57
CA THR A 24 11.48 -4.45 -9.38
C THR A 24 11.71 -4.60 -7.89
N ILE A 25 11.34 -5.74 -7.34
CA ILE A 25 11.44 -6.04 -5.91
C ILE A 25 12.51 -7.10 -5.73
N LYS A 26 13.61 -6.71 -5.09
CA LYS A 26 14.74 -7.58 -4.76
C LYS A 26 14.72 -7.92 -3.29
N GLY A 27 15.37 -9.03 -2.92
CA GLY A 27 15.63 -9.35 -1.53
C GLY A 27 16.96 -10.05 -1.34
N VAL A 28 17.57 -9.78 -0.19
CA VAL A 28 18.76 -10.45 0.33
C VAL A 28 18.38 -11.11 1.65
N VAL A 29 18.63 -12.41 1.75
CA VAL A 29 18.31 -13.29 2.87
C VAL A 29 19.62 -13.75 3.50
N ALA A 30 19.83 -13.47 4.79
CA ALA A 30 21.09 -13.83 5.45
C ALA A 30 21.18 -15.32 5.81
N ASN A 31 20.08 -15.93 6.27
CA ASN A 31 20.01 -17.38 6.54
C ASN A 31 19.03 -18.09 5.58
N THR A 32 19.57 -18.91 4.68
CA THR A 32 18.81 -19.58 3.61
C THR A 32 18.37 -21.01 3.92
N ASP A 33 18.76 -21.60 5.05
CA ASP A 33 18.58 -23.05 5.30
C ASP A 33 17.12 -23.50 5.21
N SER A 34 16.19 -22.62 5.57
CA SER A 34 14.74 -22.84 5.50
C SER A 34 14.02 -21.99 4.45
N ILE A 35 14.76 -21.31 3.57
CA ILE A 35 14.23 -20.39 2.55
C ILE A 35 14.71 -20.81 1.17
N LYS A 36 13.80 -21.37 0.37
CA LYS A 36 14.09 -21.84 -1.00
C LYS A 36 13.35 -21.04 -2.06
N TYR A 37 12.22 -20.43 -1.71
CA TYR A 37 11.37 -19.69 -2.63
C TYR A 37 10.90 -18.38 -2.00
N ALA A 38 10.84 -17.34 -2.82
CA ALA A 38 10.16 -16.11 -2.48
C ALA A 38 8.86 -16.02 -3.29
N TYR A 39 7.86 -15.40 -2.69
CA TYR A 39 6.56 -15.14 -3.32
C TYR A 39 6.22 -13.66 -3.23
N LEU A 40 5.63 -13.13 -4.30
CA LEU A 40 5.06 -11.79 -4.35
C LEU A 40 3.58 -11.90 -4.69
N THR A 41 2.73 -11.23 -3.92
CA THR A 41 1.30 -11.23 -4.21
C THR A 41 0.57 -9.93 -3.87
N THR A 42 -0.37 -9.52 -4.73
CA THR A 42 -1.34 -8.47 -4.41
C THR A 42 -2.63 -9.01 -3.79
N ILE A 43 -2.68 -10.31 -3.46
CA ILE A 43 -3.78 -10.93 -2.71
C ILE A 43 -3.78 -10.37 -1.28
N SER A 44 -4.97 -9.98 -0.80
CA SER A 44 -5.19 -9.52 0.56
C SER A 44 -6.54 -10.03 1.07
N GLN A 45 -6.84 -9.84 2.35
CA GLN A 45 -8.05 -10.33 3.00
C GLN A 45 -9.35 -9.88 2.33
N GLN A 46 -9.34 -8.70 1.70
CA GLN A 46 -10.53 -8.01 1.23
C GLN A 46 -10.77 -8.16 -0.28
N VAL A 47 -10.00 -8.99 -1.00
CA VAL A 47 -10.12 -9.05 -2.46
C VAL A 47 -10.40 -10.47 -2.98
N PRO A 48 -11.36 -10.62 -3.93
CA PRO A 48 -11.65 -11.91 -4.57
C PRO A 48 -10.45 -12.51 -5.32
N ILE A 49 -10.40 -13.85 -5.39
CA ILE A 49 -9.38 -14.64 -6.13
C ILE A 49 -9.42 -14.36 -7.63
N SER A 50 -10.60 -14.04 -8.16
CA SER A 50 -10.89 -13.93 -9.60
C SER A 50 -10.26 -12.73 -10.31
N ASN A 51 -9.57 -11.85 -9.59
CA ASN A 51 -8.89 -10.69 -10.18
C ASN A 51 -7.49 -11.11 -10.71
N GLU A 52 -7.03 -10.50 -11.81
CA GLU A 52 -5.70 -10.65 -12.46
C GLU A 52 -4.56 -10.16 -11.55
N LYS A 53 -4.49 -10.74 -10.36
CA LYS A 53 -3.55 -10.34 -9.33
C LYS A 53 -2.19 -10.97 -9.57
N ILE A 54 -1.17 -10.20 -9.21
CA ILE A 54 0.18 -10.70 -9.08
C ILE A 54 0.16 -11.84 -8.08
N PHE A 55 0.66 -12.99 -8.54
CA PHE A 55 1.08 -14.11 -7.73
C PHE A 55 2.29 -14.70 -8.43
N MET A 56 3.47 -14.25 -8.02
CA MET A 56 4.74 -14.65 -8.60
C MET A 56 5.51 -15.49 -7.59
N VAL A 57 6.25 -16.46 -8.08
CA VAL A 57 7.18 -17.29 -7.32
C VAL A 57 8.53 -17.25 -8.02
N THR A 58 9.60 -17.17 -7.23
CA THR A 58 10.97 -17.21 -7.74
C THR A 58 11.84 -17.99 -6.75
N PRO A 59 12.82 -18.79 -7.22
CA PRO A 59 13.76 -19.43 -6.32
C PRO A 59 14.65 -18.40 -5.61
N VAL A 60 15.07 -18.71 -4.40
CA VAL A 60 16.11 -17.97 -3.68
C VAL A 60 17.44 -18.64 -3.99
N VAL A 61 18.33 -17.94 -4.70
CA VAL A 61 19.64 -18.45 -5.12
C VAL A 61 20.71 -17.56 -4.50
N ASP A 62 21.68 -18.15 -3.80
CA ASP A 62 22.73 -17.44 -3.06
C ASP A 62 22.18 -16.34 -2.15
N GLY A 63 21.07 -16.66 -1.46
CA GLY A 63 20.37 -15.73 -0.57
C GLY A 63 19.66 -14.58 -1.28
N LYS A 64 19.48 -14.62 -2.60
CA LYS A 64 18.87 -13.53 -3.36
C LYS A 64 17.63 -13.97 -4.12
N PHE A 65 16.69 -13.04 -4.25
CA PHE A 65 15.54 -13.18 -5.14
C PHE A 65 15.21 -11.85 -5.82
N GLU A 66 14.51 -11.94 -6.94
CA GLU A 66 14.04 -10.79 -7.70
C GLU A 66 12.68 -11.06 -8.34
N PHE A 67 11.79 -10.08 -8.24
CA PHE A 67 10.54 -9.99 -8.98
C PHE A 67 10.57 -8.73 -9.84
N SER A 68 10.18 -8.85 -11.09
CA SER A 68 10.03 -7.71 -12.00
C SER A 68 8.73 -7.82 -12.78
N GLY A 69 8.07 -6.70 -13.01
CA GLY A 69 6.84 -6.71 -13.80
C GLY A 69 6.20 -5.33 -13.94
N THR A 70 4.99 -5.35 -14.48
CA THR A 70 4.14 -4.17 -14.63
C THR A 70 2.77 -4.44 -14.03
N PHE A 71 2.10 -3.41 -13.53
CA PHE A 71 0.77 -3.51 -12.92
C PHE A 71 -0.08 -2.29 -13.27
N ASP A 72 -1.33 -2.50 -13.67
CA ASP A 72 -2.29 -1.40 -13.87
C ASP A 72 -2.87 -0.96 -12.53
N LEU A 73 -2.69 0.30 -12.18
CA LEU A 73 -3.17 0.86 -10.92
C LEU A 73 -4.66 1.18 -10.92
N GLU A 74 -5.37 1.05 -12.06
CA GLU A 74 -6.81 1.29 -12.17
C GLU A 74 -7.22 2.68 -11.64
N GLY A 75 -6.37 3.70 -11.89
CA GLY A 75 -6.58 5.08 -11.42
C GLY A 75 -6.20 5.35 -9.96
N LYS A 76 -5.55 4.40 -9.26
CA LYS A 76 -4.96 4.61 -7.93
C LYS A 76 -3.52 5.13 -8.05
N ASP A 77 -3.00 5.75 -6.99
CA ASP A 77 -1.60 6.21 -6.97
C ASP A 77 -0.59 5.07 -6.81
N TYR A 78 -0.97 4.01 -6.13
CA TYR A 78 -0.12 2.88 -5.82
C TYR A 78 -0.93 1.63 -5.49
N GLN A 79 -0.25 0.48 -5.46
CA GLN A 79 -0.82 -0.81 -5.12
C GLN A 79 0.02 -1.49 -4.04
N TYR A 80 -0.60 -1.95 -2.97
CA TYR A 80 0.06 -2.79 -1.97
C TYR A 80 0.26 -4.22 -2.49
N ALA A 81 1.38 -4.82 -2.13
CA ALA A 81 1.67 -6.23 -2.29
C ALA A 81 2.30 -6.80 -1.01
N SER A 82 2.32 -8.12 -0.91
CA SER A 82 2.98 -8.86 0.15
C SER A 82 4.10 -9.71 -0.42
N VAL A 83 5.27 -9.64 0.20
CA VAL A 83 6.36 -10.58 -0.02
C VAL A 83 6.44 -11.55 1.14
N PHE A 84 6.56 -12.84 0.83
CA PHE A 84 6.82 -13.87 1.82
C PHE A 84 7.82 -14.90 1.27
N VAL A 85 8.46 -15.63 2.17
CA VAL A 85 9.45 -16.66 1.82
C VAL A 85 9.03 -17.99 2.42
N GLU A 86 9.26 -19.06 1.66
CA GLU A 86 8.89 -20.41 2.05
C GLU A 86 9.91 -21.45 1.56
N GLU A 87 9.88 -22.61 2.21
CA GLU A 87 10.70 -23.75 1.79
C GLU A 87 10.13 -24.43 0.53
N ARG A 88 8.80 -24.38 0.36
CA ARG A 88 8.11 -25.05 -0.74
C ARG A 88 7.84 -24.08 -1.89
N GLY A 89 8.01 -24.55 -3.13
CA GLY A 89 7.76 -23.81 -4.36
C GLY A 89 6.36 -24.00 -4.97
N ASN A 90 5.46 -24.70 -4.28
CA ASN A 90 4.16 -25.13 -4.80
C ASN A 90 2.95 -24.56 -4.04
N ILE A 91 3.09 -23.38 -3.43
CA ILE A 91 1.96 -22.70 -2.79
C ILE A 91 1.04 -22.13 -3.86
N SER A 92 -0.24 -22.48 -3.81
CA SER A 92 -1.24 -21.98 -4.77
C SER A 92 -1.82 -20.63 -4.36
N LYS A 93 -2.53 -19.96 -5.27
CA LYS A 93 -3.26 -18.71 -4.99
C LYS A 93 -4.34 -18.93 -3.92
N GLU A 94 -5.03 -20.07 -3.96
CA GLU A 94 -6.09 -20.46 -3.03
C GLU A 94 -5.53 -20.70 -1.63
N GLU A 95 -4.38 -21.39 -1.55
CA GLU A 95 -3.68 -21.59 -0.29
C GLU A 95 -3.25 -20.24 0.28
N ALA A 96 -2.60 -19.39 -0.52
CA ALA A 96 -2.16 -18.07 -0.08
C ALA A 96 -3.33 -17.23 0.44
N LEU A 97 -4.45 -17.17 -0.28
CA LEU A 97 -5.63 -16.46 0.18
C LEU A 97 -6.19 -17.03 1.49
N SER A 98 -6.25 -18.36 1.61
CA SER A 98 -6.69 -19.02 2.85
C SER A 98 -5.81 -18.61 4.03
N LYS A 99 -4.47 -18.57 3.86
CA LYS A 99 -3.54 -18.11 4.89
C LYS A 99 -3.75 -16.65 5.28
N PHE A 100 -4.01 -15.77 4.31
CA PHE A 100 -4.31 -14.35 4.57
C PHE A 100 -5.64 -14.16 5.31
N ARG A 101 -6.70 -14.85 4.89
CA ARG A 101 -8.04 -14.79 5.50
C ARG A 101 -8.02 -15.26 6.95
N ASN A 102 -7.30 -16.34 7.22
CA ASN A 102 -7.14 -16.90 8.57
C ASN A 102 -6.06 -16.19 9.40
N LEU A 103 -5.54 -15.06 8.92
CA LEU A 103 -4.50 -14.24 9.56
C LEU A 103 -3.18 -14.96 9.85
N ILE A 104 -2.95 -16.15 9.30
CA ILE A 104 -1.80 -17.00 9.64
C ILE A 104 -0.47 -16.29 9.33
N TRP A 105 -0.37 -15.62 8.19
CA TRP A 105 0.82 -14.85 7.82
C TRP A 105 0.85 -13.40 8.33
N VAL A 106 -0.25 -12.91 8.89
CA VAL A 106 -0.41 -11.51 9.33
C VAL A 106 -0.22 -11.37 10.84
N THR A 107 -0.85 -12.26 11.62
CA THR A 107 -0.91 -12.24 13.09
C THR A 107 -0.45 -13.55 13.74
N GLY A 108 -0.23 -14.63 12.97
CA GLY A 108 0.22 -15.92 13.48
C GLY A 108 1.69 -15.94 13.96
N ARG A 109 2.10 -17.08 14.54
CA ARG A 109 3.48 -17.31 15.04
C ARG A 109 4.56 -17.14 13.97
N ARG A 110 4.21 -17.37 12.69
CA ARG A 110 5.08 -17.17 11.52
C ARG A 110 4.64 -15.90 10.80
N ARG A 111 5.17 -14.75 11.21
CA ARG A 111 4.92 -13.44 10.59
C ARG A 111 5.69 -13.34 9.26
N ASN A 112 5.31 -14.20 8.31
CA ASN A 112 6.06 -14.45 7.09
C ASN A 112 5.76 -13.47 5.96
N ALA A 113 4.76 -12.58 6.09
CA ALA A 113 4.42 -11.62 5.04
C ALA A 113 4.85 -10.19 5.39
N ARG A 114 5.66 -9.61 4.51
CA ARG A 114 5.99 -8.19 4.46
C ARG A 114 5.03 -7.47 3.53
N LEU A 115 4.20 -6.58 4.06
CA LEU A 115 3.42 -5.65 3.25
C LEU A 115 4.36 -4.55 2.71
N LEU A 116 4.24 -4.24 1.42
CA LEU A 116 5.01 -3.22 0.73
C LEU A 116 4.19 -2.59 -0.41
N VAL A 117 4.68 -1.52 -1.00
CA VAL A 117 4.11 -0.93 -2.22
C VAL A 117 4.81 -1.53 -3.45
N LEU A 118 4.07 -1.77 -4.54
CA LEU A 118 4.64 -2.15 -5.83
C LEU A 118 5.47 -1.00 -6.41
N GLU A 119 6.77 -1.03 -6.13
CA GLU A 119 7.77 -0.07 -6.60
C GLU A 119 9.13 -0.75 -6.71
N ASN A 120 10.16 0.01 -7.08
CA ASN A 120 11.54 -0.48 -7.10
C ASN A 120 12.13 -0.44 -5.69
N LEU A 121 12.49 -1.60 -5.14
CA LEU A 121 13.08 -1.70 -3.80
C LEU A 121 13.92 -2.96 -3.61
N THR A 122 14.82 -2.91 -2.63
CA THR A 122 15.54 -4.08 -2.12
C THR A 122 15.26 -4.29 -0.63
N LEU A 123 14.84 -5.50 -0.27
CA LEU A 123 14.64 -5.94 1.10
C LEU A 123 15.88 -6.63 1.66
N SER A 124 16.12 -6.46 2.95
CA SER A 124 17.01 -7.30 3.76
C SER A 124 16.16 -8.10 4.74
N ILE A 125 16.31 -9.43 4.70
CA ILE A 125 15.60 -10.39 5.53
C ILE A 125 16.65 -11.16 6.35
N ASP A 126 16.56 -11.06 7.67
CA ASP A 126 17.54 -11.68 8.56
C ASP A 126 17.43 -13.21 8.54
N GLU A 127 16.23 -13.75 8.73
CA GLU A 127 15.98 -15.20 8.82
C GLU A 127 14.54 -15.59 8.48
N TYR A 128 14.31 -16.89 8.30
CA TYR A 128 12.97 -17.46 8.14
C TYR A 128 12.08 -17.13 9.34
N GLY A 129 10.82 -16.75 9.10
CA GLY A 129 9.92 -16.29 10.16
C GLY A 129 9.91 -14.77 10.35
N LYS A 130 10.94 -14.04 9.88
CA LYS A 130 11.12 -12.59 10.11
C LYS A 130 10.88 -11.70 8.89
N THR A 131 10.28 -12.21 7.82
CA THR A 131 10.02 -11.42 6.61
C THR A 131 9.25 -10.13 6.90
N LYS A 132 8.27 -10.14 7.81
CA LYS A 132 7.52 -8.93 8.20
C LYS A 132 8.41 -7.82 8.77
N GLU A 133 9.52 -8.18 9.40
CA GLU A 133 10.50 -7.30 10.03
C GLU A 133 11.62 -6.87 9.07
N SER A 134 11.56 -7.33 7.81
CA SER A 134 12.52 -6.98 6.78
C SER A 134 12.63 -5.47 6.58
N LYS A 135 13.84 -5.03 6.26
CA LYS A 135 14.18 -3.62 6.08
C LYS A 135 14.35 -3.30 4.60
N VAL A 136 13.86 -2.13 4.18
CA VAL A 136 14.17 -1.60 2.84
C VAL A 136 15.57 -1.01 2.87
N ILE A 137 16.53 -1.67 2.22
CA ILE A 137 17.93 -1.24 2.18
C ILE A 137 18.26 -0.38 0.94
N ASP A 138 17.43 -0.45 -0.10
CA ASP A 138 17.57 0.37 -1.30
C ASP A 138 16.20 0.65 -1.94
N GLY A 139 16.04 1.81 -2.58
CA GLY A 139 14.78 2.27 -3.17
C GLY A 139 13.62 2.38 -2.16
N GLY A 140 12.42 2.01 -2.60
CA GLY A 140 11.24 1.80 -1.75
C GLY A 140 10.71 3.04 -1.04
N ILE A 141 10.60 4.16 -1.75
CA ILE A 141 10.21 5.46 -1.17
C ILE A 141 8.81 5.36 -0.53
N LEU A 142 7.83 4.81 -1.24
CA LEU A 142 6.45 4.73 -0.74
C LEU A 142 6.32 3.70 0.39
N THR A 143 7.04 2.59 0.30
CA THR A 143 7.10 1.54 1.33
C THR A 143 7.72 2.08 2.62
N LYS A 144 8.80 2.86 2.53
CA LYS A 144 9.41 3.54 3.69
C LYS A 144 8.43 4.54 4.32
N GLN A 145 7.73 5.32 3.50
CA GLN A 145 6.71 6.25 4.00
C GLN A 145 5.55 5.51 4.67
N ASP A 146 5.10 4.37 4.14
CA ASP A 146 4.09 3.52 4.76
C ASP A 146 4.55 2.91 6.10
N ASP A 147 5.83 2.53 6.22
CA ASP A 147 6.41 2.13 7.52
C ASP A 147 6.40 3.28 8.52
N GLU A 148 6.83 4.47 8.10
CA GLU A 148 6.83 5.68 8.94
C GLU A 148 5.41 6.07 9.38
N TYR A 149 4.43 5.98 8.47
CA TYR A 149 3.01 6.16 8.78
C TYR A 149 2.55 5.19 9.88
N LYS A 150 2.82 3.89 9.72
CA LYS A 150 2.45 2.87 10.73
C LYS A 150 3.13 3.12 12.07
N MET A 151 4.36 3.60 12.08
CA MET A 151 5.05 4.00 13.31
C MET A 151 4.38 5.22 13.95
N ALA A 152 4.04 6.24 13.17
CA ALA A 152 3.35 7.44 13.66
C ALA A 152 1.98 7.12 14.27
N ILE A 153 1.20 6.22 13.64
CA ILE A 153 -0.09 5.76 14.18
C ILE A 153 0.08 5.07 15.52
N ARG A 154 1.06 4.18 15.66
CA ARG A 154 1.33 3.45 16.91
C ARG A 154 1.86 4.35 18.02
N ALA A 155 2.70 5.32 17.67
CA ALA A 155 3.27 6.26 18.63
C ALA A 155 2.18 7.17 19.24
N GLY A 156 1.12 7.48 18.48
CA GLY A 156 0.08 8.42 18.93
C GLY A 156 0.67 9.81 19.15
N GLY A 157 0.14 10.56 20.13
CA GLY A 157 0.70 11.85 20.54
C GLY A 157 0.85 12.86 19.39
N ARG A 158 -0.08 12.83 18.43
CA ARG A 158 -0.12 13.68 17.24
C ARG A 158 1.06 13.52 16.28
N GLN A 159 1.83 12.43 16.38
CA GLN A 159 2.93 12.11 15.45
C GLN A 159 2.46 11.97 13.99
N LEU A 160 1.17 11.67 13.78
CA LEU A 160 0.59 11.62 12.44
C LEU A 160 0.66 12.97 11.70
N ILE A 161 0.47 14.08 12.42
CA ILE A 161 0.60 15.44 11.87
C ILE A 161 2.04 15.65 11.39
N SER A 162 3.02 15.27 12.21
CA SER A 162 4.45 15.38 11.87
C SER A 162 4.80 14.55 10.62
N PHE A 163 4.23 13.35 10.50
CA PHE A 163 4.39 12.51 9.31
C PHE A 163 3.88 13.21 8.05
N ILE A 164 2.66 13.77 8.08
CA ILE A 164 2.09 14.46 6.92
C ILE A 164 2.92 15.70 6.55
N LYS A 165 3.35 16.49 7.55
CA LYS A 165 4.25 17.63 7.32
C LYS A 165 5.56 17.26 6.65
N LYS A 166 6.09 16.08 6.97
CA LYS A 166 7.33 15.55 6.37
C LYS A 166 7.11 15.12 4.92
N TYR A 167 5.92 14.60 4.60
CA TYR A 167 5.58 14.08 3.27
C TYR A 167 4.28 14.69 2.71
N PRO A 168 4.18 16.02 2.57
CA PRO A 168 2.91 16.70 2.30
C PRO A 168 2.36 16.44 0.90
N ASP A 169 3.22 16.06 -0.05
CA ASP A 169 2.89 15.71 -1.44
C ASP A 169 2.75 14.19 -1.67
N SER A 170 2.93 13.37 -0.64
CA SER A 170 2.91 11.91 -0.81
C SER A 170 1.49 11.37 -0.98
N PRO A 171 1.27 10.43 -1.91
CA PRO A 171 0.08 9.59 -1.92
C PRO A 171 -0.20 8.90 -0.58
N ILE A 172 0.83 8.45 0.15
CA ILE A 172 0.67 7.81 1.47
C ILE A 172 0.03 8.78 2.45
N SER A 173 0.49 10.04 2.48
CA SER A 173 -0.12 11.09 3.31
C SER A 173 -1.57 11.36 2.93
N TYR A 174 -1.89 11.44 1.64
CA TYR A 174 -3.27 11.60 1.18
C TYR A 174 -4.18 10.47 1.67
N TYR A 175 -3.79 9.22 1.45
CA TYR A 175 -4.60 8.07 1.86
C TYR A 175 -4.68 7.95 3.38
N CYS A 176 -3.62 8.33 4.11
CA CYS A 176 -3.64 8.45 5.56
C CYS A 176 -4.76 9.41 6.02
N VAL A 177 -4.84 10.63 5.47
CA VAL A 177 -5.92 11.57 5.81
C VAL A 177 -7.29 10.98 5.48
N LYS A 178 -7.42 10.33 4.32
CA LYS A 178 -8.67 9.69 3.89
C LYS A 178 -9.13 8.57 4.83
N GLU A 179 -8.24 7.64 5.18
CA GLU A 179 -8.51 6.55 6.13
C GLU A 179 -8.90 7.12 7.50
N THR A 180 -8.12 8.08 7.97
CA THR A 180 -8.34 8.76 9.25
C THR A 180 -9.70 9.45 9.29
N THR A 181 -10.12 10.10 8.19
CA THR A 181 -11.45 10.70 8.04
C THR A 181 -12.55 9.65 8.08
N SER A 182 -12.35 8.49 7.44
CA SER A 182 -13.35 7.42 7.39
C SER A 182 -13.62 6.80 8.76
N LEU A 183 -12.57 6.66 9.58
CA LEU A 183 -12.63 6.13 10.94
C LEU A 183 -13.06 7.19 11.97
N PHE A 184 -13.15 8.46 11.56
CA PHE A 184 -13.58 9.53 12.44
C PHE A 184 -15.09 9.43 12.70
N ASP A 185 -15.43 9.23 13.97
CA ASP A 185 -16.80 9.17 14.48
C ASP A 185 -16.96 10.02 15.75
N ALA A 186 -18.21 10.34 16.08
CA ALA A 186 -18.52 11.17 17.24
C ALA A 186 -18.21 10.48 18.58
N ALA A 187 -18.34 9.15 18.65
CA ALA A 187 -18.16 8.37 19.88
C ALA A 187 -16.70 8.36 20.36
N HIS A 188 -15.73 8.50 19.45
CA HIS A 188 -14.30 8.42 19.74
C HIS A 188 -13.54 9.71 19.42
N ARG A 189 -14.25 10.81 19.14
CA ARG A 189 -13.71 12.09 18.67
C ARG A 189 -12.50 12.58 19.48
N ASP A 190 -12.65 12.74 20.79
CA ASP A 190 -11.62 13.35 21.64
C ASP A 190 -10.36 12.49 21.72
N ARG A 191 -10.54 11.18 21.88
CA ARG A 191 -9.44 10.22 21.87
C ARG A 191 -8.69 10.28 20.53
N PHE A 192 -9.44 10.34 19.45
CA PHE A 192 -8.89 10.38 18.10
C PHE A 192 -8.06 11.65 17.86
N ILE A 193 -8.62 12.82 18.20
CA ILE A 193 -7.94 14.12 18.07
C ILE A 193 -6.67 14.17 18.94
N SER A 194 -6.74 13.64 20.16
CA SER A 194 -5.60 13.57 21.07
C SER A 194 -4.46 12.69 20.51
N LEU A 195 -4.81 11.53 19.94
CA LEU A 195 -3.81 10.60 19.42
C LEU A 195 -3.22 11.03 18.08
N TRP A 196 -4.04 11.52 17.16
CA TRP A 196 -3.65 11.66 15.75
C TRP A 196 -3.91 13.05 15.16
N GLY A 197 -4.71 13.89 15.83
CA GLY A 197 -5.23 15.14 15.26
C GLY A 197 -6.59 14.94 14.59
N SER A 198 -7.29 16.04 14.37
CA SER A 198 -8.55 16.02 13.62
C SER A 198 -8.31 15.84 12.12
N PRO A 199 -9.28 15.28 11.37
CA PRO A 199 -9.19 15.18 9.92
C PRO A 199 -8.88 16.53 9.22
N SER A 200 -9.47 17.62 9.69
CA SER A 200 -9.22 18.97 9.16
C SER A 200 -7.79 19.44 9.39
N GLU A 201 -7.22 19.20 10.57
CA GLU A 201 -5.82 19.52 10.86
C GLU A 201 -4.90 18.75 9.92
N LEU A 202 -5.12 17.43 9.78
CA LEU A 202 -4.30 16.57 8.93
C LEU A 202 -4.40 16.95 7.44
N PHE A 203 -5.60 17.29 6.97
CA PHE A 203 -5.79 17.76 5.60
C PHE A 203 -5.05 19.07 5.33
N ASN A 204 -5.02 19.99 6.29
CA ASN A 204 -4.35 21.28 6.11
C ASN A 204 -2.84 21.13 5.90
N GLU A 205 -2.24 20.09 6.48
CA GLU A 205 -0.82 19.77 6.31
C GLU A 205 -0.48 19.13 4.95
N LEU A 206 -1.47 18.71 4.18
CA LEU A 206 -1.23 18.28 2.80
C LEU A 206 -0.79 19.46 1.93
N SER A 207 -0.05 19.16 0.87
CA SER A 207 0.42 20.16 -0.08
C SER A 207 -0.74 20.85 -0.80
N PRO A 208 -0.54 22.10 -1.27
CA PRO A 208 -1.53 22.78 -2.11
C PRO A 208 -1.91 21.95 -3.34
N LYS A 209 -0.94 21.24 -3.95
CA LYS A 209 -1.18 20.38 -5.11
C LYS A 209 -2.18 19.27 -4.80
N LEU A 210 -2.03 18.56 -3.68
CA LEU A 210 -2.96 17.50 -3.30
C LEU A 210 -4.32 18.07 -2.88
N LYS A 211 -4.34 19.15 -2.09
CA LYS A 211 -5.58 19.81 -1.66
C LYS A 211 -6.44 20.30 -2.83
N ASN A 212 -5.81 20.84 -3.87
CA ASN A 212 -6.48 21.39 -5.05
C ASN A 212 -6.76 20.35 -6.15
N SER A 213 -6.31 19.11 -5.98
CA SER A 213 -6.66 18.03 -6.89
C SER A 213 -8.14 17.66 -6.75
N LYS A 214 -8.74 17.06 -7.80
CA LYS A 214 -10.14 16.60 -7.76
C LYS A 214 -10.44 15.76 -6.51
N ARG A 215 -9.56 14.79 -6.22
CA ARG A 215 -9.68 13.91 -5.05
C ARG A 215 -9.47 14.65 -3.71
N GLY A 216 -8.66 15.71 -3.70
CA GLY A 216 -8.43 16.54 -2.53
C GLY A 216 -9.68 17.34 -2.15
N ILE A 217 -10.36 17.87 -3.16
CA ILE A 217 -11.65 18.57 -2.99
C ILE A 217 -12.70 17.60 -2.45
N GLU A 218 -12.85 16.42 -3.06
CA GLU A 218 -13.77 15.37 -2.58
C GLU A 218 -13.48 14.96 -1.13
N LEU A 219 -12.20 14.83 -0.77
CA LEU A 219 -11.79 14.52 0.61
C LEU A 219 -12.17 15.65 1.57
N LYS A 220 -11.98 16.92 1.17
CA LYS A 220 -12.36 18.08 2.00
C LYS A 220 -13.87 18.12 2.27
N GLU A 221 -14.68 17.85 1.25
CA GLU A 221 -16.14 17.77 1.41
C GLU A 221 -16.54 16.67 2.39
N SER A 222 -15.89 15.50 2.31
CA SER A 222 -16.12 14.40 3.26
C SER A 222 -15.75 14.77 4.70
N ILE A 223 -14.64 15.49 4.89
CA ILE A 223 -14.22 15.99 6.21
C ILE A 223 -15.25 16.98 6.76
N ASP A 224 -15.71 17.92 5.93
CA ASP A 224 -16.68 18.94 6.35
C ASP A 224 -18.04 18.34 6.70
N ALA A 225 -18.46 17.29 5.99
CA ALA A 225 -19.66 16.54 6.33
C ALA A 225 -19.54 15.84 7.69
N LYS A 226 -18.37 15.25 7.99
CA LYS A 226 -18.09 14.59 9.28
C LYS A 226 -17.96 15.57 10.45
N ALA A 227 -17.46 16.78 10.19
CA ALA A 227 -17.30 17.80 11.23
C ALA A 227 -18.62 18.40 11.74
N LYS A 228 -19.71 18.24 10.97
CA LYS A 228 -21.08 18.66 11.35
C LYS A 228 -21.81 17.65 12.23
N LEU A 229 -21.24 16.47 12.47
CA LEU A 229 -21.71 15.45 13.41
C LEU A 229 -21.14 15.71 14.81
#